data_AF-A0A2S8ZCU6-F1
#
_entry.id   AF-A0A2S8ZCU6-F1
#
_cell.length_a   1.000
_cell.length_b   1.000
_cell.length_c   1.000
_cell.angle_alpha   90.00
_cell.angle_beta   90.00
_cell.angle_gamma   90.00
#
_symmetry.space_group_name_H-M   'P 1'
#
loop_
_entity.id
_entity.type
_entity.pdbx_description
1 polymer ?
#
loop_
_entity_poly.entity_id
_entity_poly.type
_entity_poly.pdbx_seq_one_letter_code
_entity_poly.pdbx_strand_id
1 'polypeptide(L)'
;MEQKPIPGQDALVPPDADTARQYLAAADAVVERRDRTLDRRALAWLQITNAVVTAGYLVAFALVLRQGDVIASQVILFTFLVWGQLASGMAQRNGMQWRMSRSRWPLLLGGGIILAGAVILFGLVSLDTRLPVGMVLLPAALVLLGIGGYGVVQLIRASGDPHRPRPARVPLRGAPRWGTVLVGVVVAVMAMLGGAPDDVVRSTITLLVMLVLLAWIVAFNTEVGLPAIGASWRWPQIAAFFIAAGVQVALLLGAGALDDRGLSGVVGGVGMIALFVVVSFVPGRESRG
;
A
#
# COMPACT_ATOMS: atom_id res chain seq x y z
N MET A 1 9.99 51.35 -21.75
CA MET A 1 10.82 50.14 -21.61
C MET A 1 10.33 49.15 -22.65
N GLU A 2 11.04 49.03 -23.78
CA GLU A 2 10.70 48.07 -24.84
C GLU A 2 11.22 46.69 -24.45
N GLN A 3 10.31 45.73 -24.27
CA GLN A 3 10.66 44.35 -23.97
C GLN A 3 11.26 43.71 -25.22
N LYS A 4 12.53 43.31 -25.14
CA LYS A 4 13.22 42.57 -26.22
C LYS A 4 12.46 41.25 -26.48
N PRO A 5 11.98 40.98 -27.71
CA PRO A 5 11.29 39.73 -28.01
C PRO A 5 12.23 38.54 -27.77
N ILE A 6 11.73 37.54 -27.05
CA ILE A 6 12.47 36.30 -26.78
C ILE A 6 12.42 35.46 -28.08
N PRO A 7 13.56 35.10 -28.69
CA PRO A 7 13.58 34.27 -29.89
C PRO A 7 12.86 32.94 -29.61
N GLY A 8 11.83 32.61 -30.40
CA GLY A 8 11.08 31.36 -30.29
C GLY A 8 9.72 31.43 -29.57
N GLN A 9 9.22 32.62 -29.23
CA GLN A 9 7.86 32.82 -28.69
C GLN A 9 6.79 33.16 -29.74
N ASP A 10 7.14 33.20 -31.03
CA ASP A 10 6.14 33.35 -32.08
C ASP A 10 5.23 32.11 -32.14
N ALA A 11 3.94 32.34 -32.40
CA ALA A 11 2.99 31.25 -32.58
C ALA A 11 3.49 30.32 -33.69
N LEU A 12 3.84 29.09 -33.32
CA LEU A 12 4.29 28.07 -34.27
C LEU A 12 3.27 27.98 -35.41
N VAL A 13 3.74 28.17 -36.64
CA VAL A 13 2.91 28.01 -37.84
C VAL A 13 2.29 26.61 -37.79
N PRO A 14 0.96 26.47 -37.98
CA PRO A 14 0.32 25.16 -37.98
C PRO A 14 1.05 24.25 -38.96
N PRO A 15 1.53 23.07 -38.52
CA PRO A 15 2.22 22.16 -39.41
C PRO A 15 1.28 21.74 -40.55
N ASP A 16 1.86 21.48 -41.72
CA ASP A 16 1.10 20.89 -42.81
C ASP A 16 0.52 19.51 -42.40
N ALA A 17 -0.49 19.05 -43.14
CA ALA A 17 -1.23 17.85 -42.76
C ALA A 17 -0.35 16.59 -42.68
N ASP A 18 0.71 16.53 -43.49
CA ASP A 18 1.63 15.39 -43.53
C ASP A 18 2.63 15.42 -42.36
N THR A 19 3.15 16.60 -41.99
CA THR A 19 3.97 16.75 -40.79
C THR A 19 3.14 16.51 -39.54
N ALA A 20 1.88 16.94 -39.50
CA ALA A 20 0.96 16.64 -38.40
C ALA A 20 0.73 15.13 -38.24
N ARG A 21 0.55 14.39 -39.34
CA ARG A 21 0.46 12.92 -39.32
C ARG A 21 1.75 12.26 -38.83
N GLN A 22 2.91 12.76 -39.25
CA GLN A 22 4.20 12.27 -38.76
C GLN A 22 4.39 12.54 -37.27
N TYR A 23 3.97 13.69 -36.76
CA TYR A 23 3.99 13.99 -35.32
C TYR A 23 3.06 13.08 -34.53
N LEU A 24 1.87 12.77 -35.05
CA LEU A 24 0.94 11.83 -34.41
C LEU A 24 1.50 10.40 -34.40
N ALA A 25 2.04 9.93 -35.53
CA ALA A 25 2.67 8.61 -35.60
C ALA A 25 3.90 8.50 -34.69
N ALA A 26 4.69 9.57 -34.58
CA ALA A 26 5.80 9.65 -33.64
C ALA A 26 5.30 9.68 -32.19
N ALA A 27 4.21 10.39 -31.90
CA ALA A 27 3.58 10.41 -30.58
C ALA A 27 3.08 9.01 -30.20
N ASP A 28 2.44 8.29 -31.12
CA ASP A 28 1.99 6.90 -30.90
C ASP A 28 3.19 5.97 -30.68
N ALA A 29 4.27 6.11 -31.46
CA ALA A 29 5.49 5.34 -31.26
C ALA A 29 6.20 5.65 -29.92
N VAL A 30 6.07 6.88 -29.41
CA VAL A 30 6.56 7.27 -28.08
C VAL A 30 5.67 6.70 -26.98
N VAL A 31 4.35 6.73 -27.16
CA VAL A 31 3.39 6.09 -26.25
C VAL A 31 3.62 4.59 -26.19
N GLU A 32 3.84 3.94 -27.33
CA GLU A 32 4.10 2.50 -27.40
C GLU A 32 5.44 2.13 -26.75
N ARG A 33 6.52 2.88 -27.02
CA ARG A 33 7.81 2.68 -26.33
C ARG A 33 7.68 2.88 -24.82
N ARG A 34 6.85 3.84 -24.39
CA ARG A 34 6.59 4.11 -22.98
C ARG A 34 5.75 3.02 -22.33
N ASP A 35 4.72 2.53 -23.00
CA ASP A 35 3.91 1.43 -22.51
C ASP A 35 4.73 0.14 -22.37
N ARG A 36 5.69 -0.09 -23.27
CA ARG A 36 6.68 -1.17 -23.12
C ARG A 36 7.58 -1.02 -21.89
N THR A 37 7.68 0.16 -21.25
CA THR A 37 8.41 0.39 -19.98
C THR A 37 7.56 0.21 -18.72
N LEU A 38 6.24 0.11 -18.83
CA LEU A 38 5.33 -0.21 -17.73
C LEU A 38 5.08 -1.72 -17.61
N ASP A 39 5.16 -2.28 -16.40
CA ASP A 39 4.73 -3.66 -16.17
C ASP A 39 3.24 -3.66 -15.80
N ARG A 40 2.38 -3.61 -16.83
CA ARG A 40 0.91 -3.54 -16.66
C ARG A 40 0.37 -4.72 -15.85
N ARG A 41 0.91 -5.91 -16.07
CA ARG A 41 0.52 -7.12 -15.36
C ARG A 41 0.90 -7.06 -13.88
N ALA A 42 2.11 -6.62 -13.55
CA ALA A 42 2.53 -6.47 -12.16
C ALA A 42 1.75 -5.37 -11.44
N LEU A 43 1.38 -4.28 -12.13
CA LEU A 43 0.51 -3.23 -11.59
C LEU A 43 -0.92 -3.75 -11.34
N ALA A 44 -1.49 -4.52 -12.26
CA ALA A 44 -2.81 -5.12 -12.09
C ALA A 44 -2.83 -6.08 -10.88
N TRP A 45 -1.80 -6.93 -10.73
CA TRP A 45 -1.66 -7.78 -9.54
C TRP A 45 -1.54 -6.97 -8.25
N LEU A 46 -0.72 -5.92 -8.25
CA LEU A 46 -0.59 -5.04 -7.08
C LEU A 46 -1.92 -4.35 -6.73
N GLN A 47 -2.71 -3.96 -7.74
CA GLN A 47 -4.03 -3.39 -7.53
C GLN A 47 -5.01 -4.39 -6.91
N ILE A 48 -5.04 -5.64 -7.40
CA ILE A 48 -5.84 -6.72 -6.81
C ILE A 48 -5.39 -6.96 -5.37
N THR A 49 -4.09 -7.08 -5.11
CA THR A 49 -3.55 -7.25 -3.75
C THR A 49 -3.96 -6.09 -2.85
N ASN A 50 -3.81 -4.84 -3.29
CA ASN A 50 -4.21 -3.68 -2.50
C ASN A 50 -5.71 -3.67 -2.19
N ALA A 51 -6.57 -4.10 -3.14
CA ALA A 51 -8.00 -4.21 -2.91
C ALA A 51 -8.32 -5.27 -1.85
N VAL A 52 -7.70 -6.46 -1.94
CA VAL A 52 -7.85 -7.54 -0.95
C VAL A 52 -7.38 -7.11 0.43
N VAL A 53 -6.21 -6.47 0.51
CA VAL A 53 -5.66 -5.97 1.78
C VAL A 53 -6.57 -4.90 2.36
N THR A 54 -6.97 -3.90 1.58
CA THR A 54 -7.89 -2.84 2.04
C THR A 54 -9.21 -3.43 2.54
N ALA A 55 -9.78 -4.39 1.82
CA ALA A 55 -11.00 -5.08 2.24
C ALA A 55 -10.82 -5.81 3.57
N GLY A 56 -9.74 -6.59 3.73
CA GLY A 56 -9.43 -7.28 4.99
C GLY A 56 -9.24 -6.33 6.16
N TYR A 57 -8.50 -5.24 5.96
CA TYR A 57 -8.30 -4.20 6.97
C TYR A 57 -9.59 -3.45 7.32
N LEU A 58 -10.46 -3.15 6.35
CA LEU A 58 -11.77 -2.55 6.62
C LEU A 58 -12.63 -3.45 7.51
N VAL A 59 -12.66 -4.75 7.24
CA VAL A 59 -13.40 -5.71 8.08
C VAL A 59 -12.82 -5.75 9.48
N ALA A 60 -11.51 -5.95 9.62
CA ALA A 60 -10.84 -6.02 10.91
C ALA A 60 -11.05 -4.72 11.72
N PHE A 61 -10.88 -3.56 11.07
CA PHE A 61 -11.04 -2.25 11.69
C PHE A 61 -12.49 -2.01 12.14
N ALA A 62 -13.49 -2.34 11.31
CA ALA A 62 -14.90 -2.24 11.70
C ALA A 62 -15.26 -3.15 12.88
N LEU A 63 -14.74 -4.38 12.91
CA LEU A 63 -15.00 -5.31 14.02
C LEU A 63 -14.42 -4.80 15.33
N VAL A 64 -13.18 -4.32 15.31
CA VAL A 64 -12.53 -3.74 16.49
C VAL A 64 -13.22 -2.44 16.94
N LEU A 65 -13.61 -1.58 16.00
CA LEU A 65 -14.31 -0.34 16.33
C LEU A 65 -15.65 -0.61 17.01
N ARG A 66 -16.38 -1.64 16.58
CA ARG A 66 -17.62 -2.08 17.22
C ARG A 66 -17.43 -2.64 18.64
N GLN A 67 -16.23 -3.10 18.98
CA GLN A 67 -15.87 -3.52 20.35
C GLN A 67 -15.53 -2.33 21.26
N GLY A 68 -15.41 -1.11 20.71
CA GLY A 68 -15.07 0.10 21.46
C GLY A 68 -13.58 0.22 21.81
N ASP A 69 -12.72 -0.63 21.27
CA ASP A 69 -11.27 -0.57 21.52
C ASP A 69 -10.58 0.41 20.54
N VAL A 70 -10.43 1.65 21.00
CA VAL A 70 -9.82 2.73 20.22
C VAL A 70 -8.34 2.44 19.93
N ILE A 71 -7.62 1.84 20.87
CA ILE A 71 -6.17 1.58 20.72
C ILE A 71 -5.96 0.47 19.70
N ALA A 72 -6.70 -0.63 19.81
CA ALA A 72 -6.67 -1.71 18.82
C ALA A 72 -7.04 -1.21 17.41
N SER A 73 -8.01 -0.28 17.32
CA SER A 73 -8.38 0.37 16.05
C SER A 73 -7.19 1.15 15.47
N GLN A 74 -6.50 1.96 16.28
CA GLN A 74 -5.31 2.70 15.85
C GLN A 74 -4.18 1.79 15.38
N VAL A 75 -3.96 0.66 16.07
CA VAL A 75 -2.96 -0.34 15.67
C VAL A 75 -3.25 -0.92 14.27
N ILE A 76 -4.51 -1.24 13.98
CA ILE A 76 -4.93 -1.71 12.65
C ILE A 76 -4.68 -0.63 11.60
N LEU A 77 -5.08 0.62 11.89
CA LEU A 77 -4.87 1.75 10.98
C LEU A 77 -3.39 1.98 10.68
N PHE A 78 -2.53 1.94 11.69
CA PHE A 78 -1.09 2.12 11.51
C PHE A 78 -0.46 1.02 10.67
N THR A 79 -0.85 -0.23 10.90
CA THR A 79 -0.34 -1.35 10.11
C THR A 79 -0.81 -1.25 8.66
N PHE A 80 -2.05 -0.77 8.43
CA PHE A 80 -2.55 -0.44 7.10
C PHE A 80 -1.77 0.69 6.42
N LEU A 81 -1.41 1.74 7.17
CA LEU A 81 -0.59 2.85 6.65
C LEU A 81 0.80 2.36 6.25
N VAL A 82 1.45 1.53 7.08
CA VAL A 82 2.75 0.91 6.75
C VAL A 82 2.64 0.12 5.44
N TRP A 83 1.58 -0.70 5.29
CA TRP A 83 1.32 -1.39 4.02
C TRP A 83 1.17 -0.41 2.85
N GLY A 84 0.37 0.65 3.00
CA GLY A 84 0.15 1.65 1.95
C GLY A 84 1.46 2.27 1.45
N GLN A 85 2.37 2.58 2.38
CA GLN A 85 3.69 3.11 2.05
C GLN A 85 4.57 2.08 1.33
N LEU A 86 4.63 0.84 1.82
CA LEU A 86 5.37 -0.26 1.17
C LEU A 86 4.82 -0.54 -0.24
N ALA A 87 3.50 -0.57 -0.38
CA ALA A 87 2.79 -0.78 -1.63
C ALA A 87 3.02 0.36 -2.62
N SER A 88 3.15 1.61 -2.14
CA SER A 88 3.49 2.75 -2.99
C SER A 88 4.87 2.57 -3.67
N GLY A 89 5.87 2.08 -2.93
CA GLY A 89 7.18 1.75 -3.48
C GLY A 89 7.13 0.60 -4.49
N MET A 90 6.32 -0.43 -4.21
CA MET A 90 6.05 -1.52 -5.15
C MET A 90 5.36 -1.05 -6.44
N ALA A 91 4.54 -0.01 -6.37
CA ALA A 91 3.90 0.62 -7.53
C ALA A 91 4.90 1.45 -8.34
N GLN A 92 5.68 2.30 -7.67
CA GLN A 92 6.70 3.16 -8.31
C GLN A 92 7.71 2.32 -9.10
N ARG A 93 8.21 1.20 -8.55
CA ARG A 93 9.14 0.31 -9.27
C ARG A 93 8.56 -0.29 -10.55
N ASN A 94 7.26 -0.56 -10.58
CA ASN A 94 6.58 -1.14 -11.73
C ASN A 94 6.26 -0.08 -12.80
N GLY A 95 6.78 1.14 -12.61
CA GLY A 95 6.67 2.26 -13.53
C GLY A 95 5.44 3.13 -13.29
N MET A 96 4.72 2.98 -12.18
CA MET A 96 3.55 3.80 -11.90
C MET A 96 3.94 5.25 -11.67
N GLN A 97 3.92 6.04 -12.74
CA GLN A 97 3.99 7.50 -12.69
C GLN A 97 2.56 8.03 -12.60
N TRP A 98 2.24 8.68 -11.48
CA TRP A 98 1.01 9.46 -11.36
C TRP A 98 1.07 10.63 -12.34
N ARG A 99 0.57 10.41 -13.56
CA ARG A 99 0.33 11.48 -14.54
C ARG A 99 -1.16 11.57 -14.78
N MET A 100 -1.72 12.71 -14.41
CA MET A 100 -3.11 13.06 -14.64
C MET A 100 -3.32 13.25 -16.15
N SER A 101 -3.79 12.23 -16.86
CA SER A 101 -4.24 12.41 -18.24
C SER A 101 -5.75 12.66 -18.24
N ARG A 102 -6.21 13.55 -19.12
CA ARG A 102 -7.64 13.90 -19.24
C ARG A 102 -8.52 12.67 -19.49
N SER A 103 -7.98 11.64 -20.14
CA SER A 103 -8.63 10.34 -20.40
C SER A 103 -8.85 9.48 -19.13
N ARG A 104 -8.10 9.72 -18.05
CA ARG A 104 -8.22 8.95 -16.79
C ARG A 104 -9.23 9.54 -15.80
N TRP A 105 -9.78 10.72 -16.09
CA TRP A 105 -10.74 11.41 -15.22
C TRP A 105 -12.00 10.59 -14.89
N PRO A 106 -12.67 9.94 -15.85
CA PRO A 106 -13.85 9.12 -15.56
C PRO A 106 -13.50 7.96 -14.62
N LEU A 107 -12.30 7.42 -14.77
CA LEU A 107 -11.81 6.33 -13.94
C LEU A 107 -11.51 6.78 -12.51
N LEU A 108 -10.90 7.95 -12.36
CA LEU A 108 -10.63 8.55 -11.05
C LEU A 108 -11.92 8.96 -10.35
N LEU A 109 -12.89 9.51 -11.08
CA LEU A 109 -14.22 9.83 -10.56
C LEU A 109 -14.96 8.56 -10.12
N GLY A 110 -15.02 7.54 -10.97
CA GLY A 110 -15.65 6.26 -10.64
C GLY A 110 -15.00 5.60 -9.41
N GLY A 111 -13.67 5.54 -9.39
CA GLY A 111 -12.92 5.04 -8.23
C GLY A 111 -13.16 5.88 -6.96
N GLY A 112 -13.22 7.21 -7.09
CA GLY A 112 -13.51 8.13 -6.00
C GLY A 112 -14.92 7.96 -5.44
N ILE A 113 -15.93 7.76 -6.29
CA ILE A 113 -17.31 7.49 -5.89
C ILE A 113 -17.40 6.16 -5.14
N ILE A 114 -16.76 5.11 -5.67
CA ILE A 114 -16.72 3.79 -5.02
C ILE A 114 -16.05 3.90 -3.64
N LEU A 115 -14.93 4.61 -3.55
CA LEU A 115 -14.22 4.82 -2.29
C LEU A 115 -15.06 5.63 -1.29
N ALA A 116 -15.69 6.72 -1.73
CA ALA A 116 -16.58 7.52 -0.90
C ALA A 116 -17.77 6.68 -0.39
N GLY A 117 -18.41 5.90 -1.26
CA GLY A 117 -19.47 4.96 -0.89
C GLY A 117 -18.99 3.92 0.13
N ALA A 118 -17.79 3.38 -0.05
CA ALA A 118 -17.20 2.42 0.89
C ALA A 118 -16.94 3.06 2.25
N VAL A 119 -16.44 4.30 2.30
CA VAL A 119 -16.22 5.05 3.55
C VAL A 119 -17.53 5.35 4.26
N ILE A 120 -18.56 5.77 3.53
CA ILE A 120 -19.89 6.05 4.09
C ILE A 120 -20.51 4.77 4.69
N LEU A 121 -20.52 3.68 3.91
CA LEU A 121 -21.02 2.38 4.38
C LEU A 121 -20.21 1.86 5.57
N PHE A 122 -18.89 2.04 5.53
CA PHE A 122 -17.99 1.69 6.62
C PHE A 122 -18.39 2.44 7.90
N GLY A 123 -18.54 3.76 7.83
CA GLY A 123 -18.95 4.57 8.98
C GLY A 123 -20.31 4.13 9.54
N LEU A 124 -21.29 3.91 8.67
CA LEU A 124 -22.63 3.47 9.07
C LEU A 124 -22.60 2.11 9.79
N VAL A 125 -21.91 1.13 9.20
CA VAL A 125 -21.89 -0.25 9.73
C VAL A 125 -20.97 -0.40 10.96
N SER A 126 -19.93 0.42 11.07
CA SER A 126 -18.99 0.37 12.19
C SER A 126 -19.49 1.13 13.43
N LEU A 127 -20.27 2.20 13.24
CA LEU A 127 -20.80 3.01 14.34
C LEU A 127 -22.16 2.50 14.86
N ASP A 128 -22.99 1.89 14.00
CA ASP A 128 -24.27 1.33 14.43
C ASP A 128 -24.15 -0.14 14.85
N THR A 129 -24.01 -0.37 16.15
CA THR A 129 -23.89 -1.72 16.73
C THR A 129 -25.17 -2.54 16.65
N ARG A 130 -26.32 -1.94 16.31
CA ARG A 130 -27.60 -2.64 16.15
C ARG A 130 -27.65 -3.46 14.86
N LEU A 131 -26.79 -3.15 13.88
CA LEU A 131 -26.75 -3.85 12.61
C LEU A 131 -26.10 -5.23 12.75
N PRO A 132 -26.56 -6.25 12.00
CA PRO A 132 -25.95 -7.58 11.99
C PRO A 132 -24.44 -7.50 11.68
N VAL A 133 -23.63 -8.31 12.37
CA VAL A 133 -22.15 -8.34 12.17
C VAL A 133 -21.78 -8.64 10.72
N GLY A 134 -22.57 -9.45 10.00
CA GLY A 134 -22.37 -9.74 8.58
C GLY A 134 -22.39 -8.51 7.67
N MET A 135 -23.04 -7.41 8.08
CA MET A 135 -23.04 -6.16 7.28
C MET A 135 -21.65 -5.52 7.19
N VAL A 136 -20.71 -5.85 8.09
CA VAL A 136 -19.32 -5.38 8.07
C VAL A 136 -18.60 -5.79 6.77
N LEU A 137 -19.10 -6.81 6.07
CA LEU A 137 -18.56 -7.25 4.79
C LEU A 137 -18.96 -6.33 3.62
N LEU A 138 -19.97 -5.47 3.75
CA LEU A 138 -20.45 -4.64 2.64
C LEU A 138 -19.41 -3.63 2.12
N PRO A 139 -18.73 -2.82 2.97
CA PRO A 139 -17.67 -1.93 2.50
C PRO A 139 -16.53 -2.69 1.84
N ALA A 140 -16.16 -3.84 2.40
CA ALA A 140 -15.12 -4.71 1.88
C ALA A 140 -15.50 -5.28 0.50
N ALA A 141 -16.73 -5.77 0.34
CA ALA A 141 -17.26 -6.24 -0.94
C ALA A 141 -17.27 -5.12 -1.98
N LEU A 142 -17.64 -3.90 -1.61
CA LEU A 142 -17.64 -2.75 -2.52
C LEU A 142 -16.21 -2.42 -3.01
N VAL A 143 -15.21 -2.42 -2.13
CA VAL A 143 -13.80 -2.22 -2.51
C VAL A 143 -13.29 -3.35 -3.40
N LEU A 144 -13.63 -4.60 -3.08
CA LEU A 144 -13.24 -5.77 -3.88
C LEU A 144 -13.86 -5.73 -5.28
N LEU A 145 -15.16 -5.46 -5.39
CA LEU A 145 -15.85 -5.41 -6.69
C LEU A 145 -15.39 -4.21 -7.51
N GLY A 146 -15.24 -3.03 -6.89
CA GLY A 146 -14.82 -1.82 -7.57
C GLY A 146 -13.34 -1.81 -7.94
N ILE A 147 -12.47 -1.72 -6.93
CA ILE A 147 -11.02 -1.58 -7.13
C ILE A 147 -10.41 -2.92 -7.56
N GLY A 148 -10.80 -4.02 -6.91
CA GLY A 148 -10.30 -5.36 -7.22
C GLY A 148 -10.79 -5.85 -8.58
N GLY A 149 -12.09 -5.72 -8.87
CA GLY A 149 -12.68 -6.07 -10.16
C GLY A 149 -12.06 -5.28 -11.31
N TYR A 150 -11.82 -3.98 -11.13
CA TYR A 150 -11.08 -3.20 -12.11
C TYR A 150 -9.63 -3.69 -12.30
N GLY A 151 -8.94 -4.10 -11.23
CA GLY A 151 -7.63 -4.74 -11.31
C GLY A 151 -7.66 -6.06 -12.10
N VAL A 152 -8.70 -6.88 -11.93
CA VAL A 152 -8.91 -8.11 -12.73
C VAL A 152 -9.14 -7.78 -14.20
N VAL A 153 -9.94 -6.78 -14.51
CA VAL A 153 -10.15 -6.32 -15.90
C VAL A 153 -8.83 -5.85 -16.52
N GLN A 154 -8.00 -5.09 -15.77
CA GLN A 154 -6.67 -4.72 -16.25
C GLN A 154 -5.77 -5.95 -16.47
N LEU A 155 -5.83 -6.94 -15.59
CA LEU A 155 -5.05 -8.17 -15.71
C LEU A 155 -5.44 -8.97 -16.96
N ILE A 156 -6.75 -9.07 -17.25
CA ILE A 156 -7.28 -9.71 -18.45
C ILE A 156 -6.79 -8.97 -19.70
N ARG A 157 -6.86 -7.63 -19.71
CA ARG A 157 -6.38 -6.81 -20.84
C ARG A 157 -4.86 -6.91 -21.04
N ALA A 158 -4.10 -7.07 -19.97
CA ALA A 158 -2.64 -7.22 -20.01
C ALA A 158 -2.17 -8.68 -20.22
N SER A 159 -3.08 -9.64 -20.41
CA SER A 159 -2.73 -11.06 -20.57
C SER A 159 -1.98 -11.35 -21.87
N GLY A 160 -2.19 -10.53 -22.90
CA GLY A 160 -1.49 -10.63 -24.18
C GLY A 160 -0.10 -9.96 -24.20
N ASP A 161 0.28 -9.25 -23.13
CA ASP A 161 1.57 -8.56 -23.08
C ASP A 161 2.73 -9.58 -22.89
N PRO A 162 3.87 -9.40 -23.59
CA PRO A 162 5.01 -10.29 -23.44
C PRO A 162 5.53 -10.30 -22.00
N HIS A 163 5.84 -11.49 -21.49
CA HIS A 163 6.37 -11.65 -20.14
C HIS A 163 7.73 -10.96 -20.02
N ARG A 164 7.87 -10.05 -19.05
CA ARG A 164 9.17 -9.49 -18.74
C ARG A 164 10.12 -10.52 -18.15
N PRO A 165 11.43 -10.41 -18.41
CA PRO A 165 12.44 -11.20 -17.73
C PRO A 165 12.33 -11.03 -16.21
N ARG A 166 12.49 -12.13 -15.47
CA ARG A 166 12.47 -12.07 -14.01
C ARG A 166 13.67 -11.24 -13.53
N PRO A 167 13.47 -10.22 -12.66
CA PRO A 167 14.57 -9.41 -12.16
C PRO A 167 15.55 -10.27 -11.35
N ALA A 168 16.83 -9.87 -11.39
CA ALA A 168 17.90 -10.53 -10.66
C ALA A 168 17.63 -10.55 -9.14
N ARG A 169 18.08 -11.62 -8.48
CA ARG A 169 17.99 -11.76 -7.03
C ARG A 169 19.24 -11.13 -6.43
N VAL A 170 19.06 -10.07 -5.64
CA VAL A 170 20.17 -9.37 -5.00
C VAL A 170 19.99 -9.46 -3.49
N PRO A 171 21.05 -9.79 -2.71
CA PRO A 171 20.96 -9.77 -1.27
C PRO A 171 20.63 -8.36 -0.78
N LEU A 172 19.68 -8.23 0.16
CA LEU A 172 19.41 -6.96 0.83
C LEU A 172 20.65 -6.56 1.63
N ARG A 173 21.29 -5.44 1.29
CA ARG A 173 22.47 -4.88 1.99
C ARG A 173 22.18 -3.44 2.41
N GLY A 174 22.75 -3.01 3.52
CA GLY A 174 22.61 -1.62 3.99
C GLY A 174 21.20 -1.25 4.45
N ALA A 175 20.70 -0.10 4.01
CA ALA A 175 19.44 0.51 4.46
C ALA A 175 18.19 -0.37 4.27
N PRO A 176 17.96 -1.07 3.12
CA PRO A 176 16.78 -1.93 2.96
C PRO A 176 16.70 -3.11 3.94
N ARG A 177 17.84 -3.66 4.37
CA ARG A 177 17.88 -4.75 5.34
C ARG A 177 17.44 -4.25 6.71
N TRP A 178 18.07 -3.19 7.19
CA TRP A 178 17.73 -2.58 8.48
C TRP A 178 16.33 -2.00 8.49
N GLY A 179 15.87 -1.43 7.38
CA GLY A 179 14.49 -0.99 7.20
C GLY A 179 13.48 -2.13 7.32
N THR A 180 13.78 -3.31 6.75
CA THR A 180 12.92 -4.50 6.90
C THR A 180 12.85 -4.96 8.36
N VAL A 181 13.98 -4.97 9.08
CA VAL A 181 14.01 -5.28 10.52
C VAL A 181 13.21 -4.24 11.31
N LEU A 182 13.37 -2.95 10.99
CA LEU A 182 12.64 -1.86 11.64
C LEU A 182 11.12 -1.98 11.44
N VAL A 183 10.65 -2.37 10.25
CA VAL A 183 9.22 -2.67 10.02
C VAL A 183 8.76 -3.77 10.98
N GLY A 184 9.54 -4.86 11.10
CA GLY A 184 9.25 -5.96 12.02
C GLY A 184 9.18 -5.52 13.48
N VAL A 185 10.13 -4.69 13.93
CA VAL A 185 10.12 -4.13 15.29
C VAL A 185 8.89 -3.27 15.53
N VAL A 186 8.54 -2.39 14.60
CA VAL A 186 7.35 -1.51 14.74
C VAL A 186 6.07 -2.34 14.81
N VAL A 187 5.87 -3.31 13.90
CA VAL A 187 4.68 -4.19 13.92
C VAL A 187 4.65 -5.05 15.18
N ALA A 188 5.80 -5.56 15.64
CA ALA A 188 5.91 -6.33 16.86
C ALA A 188 5.57 -5.52 18.11
N VAL A 189 6.10 -4.30 18.24
CA VAL A 189 5.77 -3.40 19.35
C VAL A 189 4.27 -3.10 19.37
N MET A 190 3.67 -2.86 18.21
CA MET A 190 2.21 -2.70 18.11
C MET A 190 1.43 -3.95 18.52
N ALA A 191 1.93 -5.16 18.21
CA ALA A 191 1.28 -6.40 18.64
C ALA A 191 1.41 -6.62 20.16
N MET A 192 2.57 -6.31 20.74
CA MET A 192 2.80 -6.36 22.19
C MET A 192 1.88 -5.40 22.95
N LEU A 193 1.56 -4.25 22.36
CA LEU A 193 0.65 -3.27 22.95
C LEU A 193 -0.76 -3.82 23.21
N GLY A 194 -1.24 -4.72 22.36
CA GLY A 194 -2.55 -5.37 22.56
C GLY A 194 -2.63 -6.15 23.88
N GLY A 195 -1.49 -6.60 24.42
CA GLY A 195 -1.38 -7.38 25.65
C GLY A 195 -1.02 -6.59 26.91
N ALA A 196 -0.64 -5.31 26.81
CA ALA A 196 -0.17 -4.54 27.97
C ALA A 196 -1.30 -4.31 29.00
N PRO A 197 -1.09 -4.46 30.32
CA PRO A 197 -2.16 -4.31 31.31
C PRO A 197 -2.50 -2.86 31.68
N ASP A 198 -1.62 -1.89 31.36
CA ASP A 198 -1.73 -0.49 31.78
C ASP A 198 -2.05 0.44 30.60
N ASP A 199 -3.13 1.21 30.72
CA ASP A 199 -3.60 2.16 29.71
C ASP A 199 -2.61 3.32 29.48
N VAL A 200 -1.84 3.71 30.50
CA VAL A 200 -0.82 4.76 30.37
C VAL A 200 0.30 4.26 29.47
N VAL A 201 0.80 3.05 29.73
CA VAL A 201 1.85 2.41 28.93
C VAL A 201 1.38 2.21 27.48
N ARG A 202 0.14 1.76 27.29
CA ARG A 202 -0.46 1.64 25.94
C ARG A 202 -0.48 2.98 25.21
N SER A 203 -0.95 4.04 25.86
CA SER A 203 -1.04 5.38 25.29
C SER A 203 0.34 5.95 24.93
N THR A 204 1.30 5.88 25.85
CA THR A 204 2.67 6.39 25.63
C THR A 204 3.37 5.67 24.48
N ILE A 205 3.29 4.34 24.41
CA ILE A 205 3.92 3.59 23.33
C ILE A 205 3.19 3.85 22.01
N THR A 206 1.87 3.95 22.01
CA THR A 206 1.10 4.30 20.80
C THR A 206 1.50 5.68 20.27
N LEU A 207 1.69 6.66 21.14
CA LEU A 207 2.22 7.97 20.78
C LEU A 207 3.63 7.88 20.18
N LEU A 208 4.53 7.10 20.80
CA LEU A 208 5.88 6.90 20.31
C LEU A 208 5.89 6.24 18.93
N VAL A 209 5.04 5.23 18.73
CA VAL A 209 4.84 4.58 17.43
C VAL A 209 4.31 5.57 16.39
N MET A 210 3.36 6.43 16.77
CA MET A 210 2.85 7.48 15.88
C MET A 210 3.95 8.47 15.48
N LEU A 211 4.81 8.87 16.42
CA LEU A 211 5.97 9.72 16.13
C LEU A 211 6.98 9.04 15.20
N VAL A 212 7.24 7.75 15.40
CA VAL A 212 8.10 6.95 14.49
C VAL A 212 7.50 6.89 13.09
N LEU A 213 6.19 6.65 12.96
CA LEU A 213 5.50 6.65 11.68
C LEU A 213 5.55 8.02 11.01
N LEU A 214 5.33 9.10 11.75
CA LEU A 214 5.45 10.46 11.24
C LEU A 214 6.85 10.73 10.72
N ALA A 215 7.88 10.39 11.49
CA ALA A 215 9.28 10.50 11.05
C ALA A 215 9.54 9.68 9.78
N TRP A 216 8.92 8.50 9.67
CA TRP A 216 9.06 7.65 8.49
C TRP A 216 8.35 8.20 7.26
N ILE A 217 7.19 8.85 7.44
CA ILE A 217 6.48 9.58 6.40
C ILE A 217 7.31 10.77 5.92
N VAL A 218 7.97 11.50 6.83
CA VAL A 218 8.91 12.57 6.44
C VAL A 218 10.10 12.00 5.66
N ALA A 219 10.59 10.83 6.04
CA ALA A 219 11.67 10.12 5.36
C ALA A 219 11.24 9.42 4.05
N PHE A 220 10.03 9.64 3.54
CA PHE A 220 9.44 8.94 2.39
C PHE A 220 10.32 8.95 1.12
N ASN A 221 11.02 10.05 0.85
CA ASN A 221 11.88 10.20 -0.33
C ASN A 221 13.35 9.76 -0.11
N THR A 222 13.65 9.11 1.02
CA THR A 222 15.01 8.67 1.36
C THR A 222 15.19 7.17 1.12
N GLU A 223 16.44 6.70 1.09
CA GLU A 223 16.78 5.27 0.98
C GLU A 223 16.26 4.43 2.16
N VAL A 224 15.95 5.08 3.28
CA VAL A 224 15.38 4.45 4.50
C VAL A 224 13.85 4.55 4.53
N GLY A 225 13.24 5.25 3.58
CA GLY A 225 11.80 5.39 3.47
C GLY A 225 11.09 4.05 3.22
N LEU A 226 9.89 3.89 3.78
CA LEU A 226 9.03 2.72 3.53
C LEU A 226 8.82 2.41 2.03
N PRO A 227 8.70 3.39 1.11
CA PRO A 227 8.62 3.08 -0.32
C PRO A 227 9.89 2.42 -0.85
N ALA A 228 11.07 2.90 -0.46
CA ALA A 228 12.34 2.32 -0.90
C ALA A 228 12.47 0.86 -0.40
N ILE A 229 12.09 0.62 0.86
CA ILE A 229 12.04 -0.72 1.46
C ILE A 229 11.05 -1.61 0.68
N GLY A 230 9.82 -1.14 0.47
CA GLY A 230 8.78 -1.88 -0.26
C GLY A 230 9.16 -2.19 -1.72
N ALA A 231 9.88 -1.29 -2.38
CA ALA A 231 10.40 -1.53 -3.73
C ALA A 231 11.38 -2.71 -3.77
N SER A 232 12.21 -2.87 -2.74
CA SER A 232 13.18 -3.97 -2.60
C SER A 232 12.52 -5.32 -2.25
N TRP A 233 11.32 -5.32 -1.67
CA TRP A 233 10.67 -6.53 -1.18
C TRP A 233 10.21 -7.48 -2.28
N ARG A 234 10.30 -8.77 -1.96
CA ARG A 234 9.79 -9.90 -2.75
C ARG A 234 8.71 -10.63 -1.96
N TRP A 235 8.19 -11.71 -2.55
CA TRP A 235 7.12 -12.50 -1.95
C TRP A 235 7.44 -12.98 -0.52
N PRO A 236 8.69 -13.34 -0.12
CA PRO A 236 8.96 -13.78 1.25
C PRO A 236 8.73 -12.67 2.27
N GLN A 237 9.22 -11.45 1.99
CA GLN A 237 9.03 -10.29 2.86
C GLN A 237 7.55 -9.88 2.93
N ILE A 238 6.86 -9.91 1.78
CA ILE A 238 5.42 -9.62 1.71
C ILE A 238 4.62 -10.66 2.50
N ALA A 239 4.95 -11.94 2.37
CA ALA A 239 4.31 -13.01 3.13
C ALA A 239 4.57 -12.87 4.63
N ALA A 240 5.80 -12.57 5.03
CA ALA A 240 6.15 -12.31 6.43
C ALA A 240 5.34 -11.14 7.01
N PHE A 241 5.17 -10.05 6.25
CA PHE A 241 4.33 -8.93 6.65
C PHE A 241 2.87 -9.33 6.83
N PHE A 242 2.28 -10.10 5.90
CA PHE A 242 0.89 -10.54 6.05
C PHE A 242 0.69 -11.56 7.16
N ILE A 243 1.68 -12.42 7.42
CA ILE A 243 1.66 -13.31 8.59
C ILE A 243 1.65 -12.47 9.87
N ALA A 244 2.56 -11.49 9.99
CA ALA A 244 2.62 -10.61 11.16
C ALA A 244 1.33 -9.80 11.34
N ALA A 245 0.80 -9.19 10.28
CA ALA A 245 -0.47 -8.48 10.32
C ALA A 245 -1.65 -9.41 10.67
N GLY A 246 -1.67 -10.63 10.14
CA GLY A 246 -2.71 -11.62 10.47
C GLY A 246 -2.67 -12.05 11.93
N VAL A 247 -1.48 -12.34 12.46
CA VAL A 247 -1.27 -12.64 13.88
C VAL A 247 -1.69 -11.45 14.74
N GLN A 248 -1.34 -10.23 14.37
CA GLN A 248 -1.74 -9.02 15.07
C GLN A 248 -3.26 -8.86 15.12
N VAL A 249 -3.96 -8.98 13.98
CA VAL A 249 -5.43 -8.93 13.94
C VAL A 249 -6.05 -10.06 14.77
N ALA A 250 -5.49 -11.26 14.73
CA ALA A 250 -5.95 -12.39 15.53
C ALA A 250 -5.78 -12.14 17.04
N LEU A 251 -4.67 -11.53 17.46
CA LEU A 251 -4.45 -11.15 18.86
C LEU A 251 -5.43 -10.07 19.31
N LEU A 252 -5.70 -9.07 18.47
CA LEU A 252 -6.65 -7.99 18.80
C LEU A 252 -8.09 -8.49 18.90
N LEU A 253 -8.53 -9.32 17.95
CA LEU A 253 -9.91 -9.85 17.93
C LEU A 253 -10.10 -11.02 18.92
N GLY A 254 -9.06 -11.82 19.14
CA GLY A 254 -9.07 -13.03 19.97
C GLY A 254 -8.80 -12.77 21.45
N ALA A 255 -8.58 -11.52 21.86
CA ALA A 255 -8.28 -11.15 23.23
C ALA A 255 -9.28 -11.72 24.25
N GLY A 256 -10.55 -11.89 23.89
CA GLY A 256 -11.58 -12.50 24.76
C GLY A 256 -11.39 -13.99 25.07
N ALA A 257 -10.61 -14.73 24.27
CA ALA A 257 -10.49 -16.19 24.36
C ALA A 257 -9.16 -16.67 24.98
N LEU A 258 -8.19 -15.77 25.18
CA LEU A 258 -6.87 -16.11 25.72
C LEU A 258 -6.79 -15.65 27.18
N ASP A 259 -6.60 -16.59 28.10
CA ASP A 259 -6.47 -16.36 29.55
C ASP A 259 -5.28 -15.44 29.90
N ASP A 260 -4.23 -15.40 29.06
CA ASP A 260 -3.05 -14.56 29.25
C ASP A 260 -2.73 -13.69 28.00
N ARG A 261 -3.42 -12.55 27.92
CA ARG A 261 -3.26 -11.55 26.85
C ARG A 261 -1.85 -10.95 26.80
N GLY A 262 -1.21 -10.78 27.96
CA GLY A 262 0.13 -10.19 28.05
C GLY A 262 1.17 -11.10 27.43
N LEU A 263 1.18 -12.37 27.85
CA LEU A 263 2.14 -13.35 27.35
C LEU A 263 1.97 -13.60 25.84
N SER A 264 0.73 -13.76 25.37
CA SER A 264 0.42 -13.96 23.95
C SER A 264 0.86 -12.78 23.06
N GLY A 265 0.67 -11.54 23.54
CA GLY A 265 1.17 -10.34 22.88
C GLY A 265 2.70 -10.31 22.79
N VAL A 266 3.40 -10.64 23.87
CA VAL A 266 4.88 -10.69 23.91
C VAL A 266 5.42 -11.78 23.00
N VAL A 267 4.89 -13.01 23.11
CA VAL A 267 5.31 -14.15 22.27
C VAL A 267 5.05 -13.85 20.79
N GLY A 268 3.88 -13.30 20.47
CA GLY A 268 3.54 -12.86 19.12
C GLY A 268 4.54 -11.81 18.59
N GLY A 269 4.83 -10.78 19.38
CA GLY A 269 5.78 -9.73 19.00
C GLY A 269 7.21 -10.26 18.79
N VAL A 270 7.72 -11.10 19.71
CA VAL A 270 9.05 -11.71 19.56
C VAL A 270 9.13 -12.57 18.31
N GLY A 271 8.08 -13.36 18.04
CA GLY A 271 7.95 -14.16 16.82
C GLY A 271 7.98 -13.29 15.55
N MET A 272 7.30 -12.14 15.55
CA MET A 272 7.33 -11.18 14.44
C MET A 272 8.74 -10.60 14.23
N ILE A 273 9.44 -10.20 15.30
CA ILE A 273 10.82 -9.71 15.19
C ILE A 273 11.72 -10.78 14.58
N ALA A 274 11.67 -12.01 15.10
CA ALA A 274 12.47 -13.12 14.60
C ALA A 274 12.17 -13.40 13.11
N LEU A 275 10.90 -13.40 12.73
CA LEU A 275 10.47 -13.58 11.34
C LEU A 275 11.05 -12.50 10.42
N PHE A 276 11.00 -11.22 10.83
CA PHE A 276 11.52 -10.12 10.04
C PHE A 276 13.06 -10.09 9.99
N VAL A 277 13.73 -10.49 11.07
CA VAL A 277 15.19 -10.70 11.08
C VAL A 277 15.55 -11.78 10.07
N VAL A 278 14.90 -12.94 10.10
CA VAL A 278 15.15 -14.05 9.16
C VAL A 278 14.89 -13.60 7.72
N VAL A 279 13.76 -12.97 7.44
CA VAL A 279 13.39 -12.56 6.08
C VAL A 279 14.27 -11.43 5.53
N SER A 280 14.95 -10.67 6.40
CA SER A 280 15.92 -9.65 6.00
C SER A 280 17.18 -10.23 5.34
N PHE A 281 17.48 -11.51 5.58
CA PHE A 281 18.57 -12.24 4.92
C PHE A 281 18.14 -12.88 3.60
N VAL A 282 16.84 -12.96 3.32
CA VAL A 282 16.32 -13.52 2.07
C VAL A 282 16.55 -12.52 0.93
N PRO A 283 17.07 -12.96 -0.25
CA PRO A 283 17.34 -12.06 -1.36
C PRO A 283 16.12 -11.24 -1.79
N GLY A 284 16.32 -9.93 -1.87
CA GLY A 284 15.35 -8.96 -2.36
C GLY A 284 15.48 -8.74 -3.86
N ARG A 285 14.92 -7.61 -4.32
CA ARG A 285 15.14 -7.06 -5.66
C ARG A 285 16.12 -5.91 -5.57
N GLU A 286 16.87 -5.73 -6.65
CA GLU A 286 17.75 -4.58 -6.85
C GLU A 286 16.92 -3.28 -6.83
N SER A 287 17.34 -2.29 -6.04
CA SER A 287 16.78 -0.93 -6.13
C SER A 287 17.32 -0.30 -7.41
N ARG A 288 16.42 0.25 -8.25
CA ARG A 288 16.88 1.17 -9.30
C ARG A 288 17.39 2.42 -8.59
N GLY A 289 18.71 2.64 -8.65
CA GLY A 289 19.32 3.92 -8.35
C GLY A 289 18.83 5.00 -9.32
#